data_AF-A0A662QS07-F1
#
_entry.id   AF-A0A662QS07-F1
#
_cell.length_a   1.000
_cell.length_b   1.000
_cell.length_c   1.000
_cell.angle_alpha   90.00
_cell.angle_beta   90.00
_cell.angle_gamma   90.00
#
_symmetry.space_group_name_H-M   'P 1'
#
loop_
_entity.id
_entity.type
_entity.pdbx_description
1 polymer ?
#
loop_
_entity_poly.entity_id
_entity_poly.type
_entity_poly.pdbx_seq_one_letter_code
_entity_poly.pdbx_strand_id
1 'polypeptide(L)'
;MMLIVLAFAQVVLFPVRLRGGAGWVDLDEKRGMAANGRAVDVLRGELRYGGRIEGVLSYAAFGFGSYFGSLFDEAALVVVDGAAGEYCTVIGCAKGLDVSFLRAIGSPDSIAVLYRAVCDYLGFCDEGSEYKVMGLSAYGRPVFYDDFLGVAGVSDEAYALDMSFFDFVDGRFVVSDKFAGLFWERRRRGEDYAEA
;
A
#
# COMPACT_ATOMS: atom_id res chain seq x y z
N MET A 1 -21.68 -8.34 17.61
CA MET A 1 -20.65 -7.28 17.61
C MET A 1 -19.81 -7.52 16.37
N MET A 2 -19.95 -6.67 15.33
CA MET A 2 -19.26 -6.86 14.04
C MET A 2 -17.90 -6.17 14.13
N LEU A 3 -16.81 -6.93 14.06
CA LEU A 3 -15.45 -6.41 14.17
C LEU A 3 -14.87 -6.17 12.78
N ILE A 4 -14.18 -5.04 12.59
CA ILE A 4 -13.48 -4.70 11.36
C ILE A 4 -12.02 -5.14 11.52
N VAL A 5 -11.57 -6.04 10.65
CA VAL A 5 -10.15 -6.40 10.53
C VAL A 5 -9.52 -5.50 9.47
N LEU A 6 -8.69 -4.57 9.92
CA LEU A 6 -7.90 -3.68 9.07
C LEU A 6 -6.56 -4.33 8.76
N ALA A 7 -6.31 -4.64 7.49
CA ALA A 7 -5.03 -5.11 7.00
C ALA A 7 -4.29 -3.93 6.34
N PHE A 8 -3.34 -3.33 7.06
CA PHE A 8 -2.38 -2.42 6.46
C PHE A 8 -1.22 -3.24 5.90
N ALA A 9 -1.12 -3.31 4.57
CA ALA A 9 0.05 -3.88 3.93
C ALA A 9 1.19 -2.86 4.00
N GLN A 10 1.87 -2.77 5.15
CA GLN A 10 3.27 -2.36 5.09
C GLN A 10 4.00 -3.51 4.42
N VAL A 11 4.25 -3.33 3.14
CA VAL A 11 5.08 -4.22 2.34
C VAL A 11 6.51 -4.12 2.88
N VAL A 12 6.77 -4.77 4.02
CA VAL A 12 8.12 -5.18 4.41
C VAL A 12 8.41 -6.38 3.52
N LEU A 13 8.84 -6.11 2.28
CA LEU A 13 9.43 -7.13 1.43
C LEU A 13 10.72 -7.56 2.12
N PHE A 14 10.63 -8.64 2.89
CA PHE A 14 11.80 -9.42 3.14
C PHE A 14 12.27 -9.95 1.78
N PRO A 15 13.56 -9.85 1.43
CA PRO A 15 14.08 -10.43 0.20
C PRO A 15 13.70 -11.91 0.20
N VAL A 16 12.79 -12.28 -0.70
CA VAL A 16 12.30 -13.66 -0.78
C VAL A 16 13.35 -14.45 -1.53
N ARG A 17 14.29 -14.99 -0.77
CA ARG A 17 15.25 -15.97 -1.28
C ARG A 17 14.63 -17.34 -1.23
N LEU A 18 14.37 -17.90 -2.39
CA LEU A 18 13.94 -19.29 -2.51
C LEU A 18 15.15 -20.16 -2.87
N ARG A 19 15.28 -21.30 -2.18
CA ARG A 19 16.29 -22.29 -2.51
C ARG A 19 15.80 -23.10 -3.71
N GLY A 20 16.27 -22.74 -4.90
CA GLY A 20 16.07 -23.49 -6.14
C GLY A 20 17.09 -24.61 -6.32
N GLY A 21 16.91 -25.40 -7.37
CA GLY A 21 17.81 -26.53 -7.70
C GLY A 21 19.27 -26.15 -8.02
N ALA A 22 19.57 -24.86 -8.23
CA ALA A 22 20.92 -24.35 -8.52
C ALA A 22 21.47 -23.36 -7.48
N GLY A 23 20.71 -23.02 -6.42
CA GLY A 23 21.11 -22.03 -5.42
C GLY A 23 19.96 -21.16 -4.92
N TRP A 24 20.30 -20.05 -4.27
CA TRP A 24 19.32 -19.06 -3.85
C TRP A 24 18.93 -18.17 -5.03
N VAL A 25 17.63 -18.03 -5.26
CA VAL A 25 17.06 -17.12 -6.26
C VAL A 25 16.52 -15.89 -5.52
N ASP A 26 17.00 -14.71 -5.89
CA ASP A 26 16.46 -13.44 -5.42
C ASP A 26 15.35 -12.97 -6.34
N LEU A 27 14.11 -12.97 -5.84
CA LEU A 27 12.94 -12.62 -6.63
C LEU A 27 12.77 -11.11 -6.81
N ASP A 28 13.41 -10.28 -5.98
CA ASP A 28 13.28 -8.83 -6.09
C ASP A 28 13.99 -8.29 -7.34
N GLU A 29 15.12 -8.88 -7.73
CA GLU A 29 15.82 -8.56 -8.98
C GLU A 29 15.00 -8.91 -10.24
N LYS A 30 14.00 -9.79 -10.10
CA LYS A 30 13.15 -10.28 -11.20
C LYS A 30 11.76 -9.63 -11.23
N ARG A 31 11.46 -8.70 -10.30
CA ARG A 31 10.15 -8.03 -10.19
C ARG A 31 9.63 -7.44 -11.50
N GLY A 32 10.49 -6.77 -12.28
CA GLY A 32 10.11 -6.17 -13.56
C GLY A 32 9.73 -7.19 -14.65
N MET A 33 10.20 -8.44 -14.55
CA MET A 33 9.87 -9.51 -15.50
C MET A 33 8.55 -10.20 -15.15
N ALA A 34 8.20 -10.25 -13.86
CA ALA A 34 6.96 -10.83 -13.35
C ALA A 34 5.70 -9.99 -13.66
N ALA A 35 5.85 -8.66 -13.80
CA ALA A 35 4.75 -7.73 -14.09
C ALA A 35 4.07 -7.95 -15.46
N ASN A 36 4.68 -8.71 -16.38
CA ASN A 36 4.18 -8.95 -17.74
C ASN A 36 3.47 -10.31 -17.92
N GLY A 37 2.88 -10.87 -16.86
CA GLY A 37 2.20 -12.17 -16.92
C GLY A 37 3.14 -13.38 -17.07
N ARG A 38 4.45 -13.17 -17.11
CA ARG A 38 5.50 -14.20 -17.23
C ARG A 38 6.06 -14.66 -15.89
N ALA A 39 5.45 -14.24 -14.78
CA ALA A 39 5.93 -14.56 -13.43
C ALA A 39 6.06 -16.08 -13.21
N VAL A 40 5.06 -16.86 -13.63
CA VAL A 40 5.07 -18.32 -13.46
C VAL A 40 6.19 -18.97 -14.28
N ASP A 41 6.42 -18.51 -15.51
CA ASP A 41 7.47 -19.07 -16.37
C ASP A 41 8.86 -18.78 -15.83
N VAL A 42 9.08 -17.55 -15.34
CA VAL A 42 10.33 -17.16 -14.66
C VAL A 42 10.54 -18.02 -13.42
N LEU A 43 9.52 -18.16 -12.57
CA LEU A 43 9.60 -18.98 -11.35
C LEU A 43 9.87 -20.46 -11.68
N ARG A 44 9.27 -21.02 -12.74
CA ARG A 44 9.53 -22.41 -13.16
C ARG A 44 10.98 -22.60 -13.62
N GLY A 45 11.51 -21.68 -14.42
CA GLY A 45 12.89 -21.72 -14.90
C GLY A 45 13.91 -21.65 -13.77
N GLU A 46 13.68 -20.75 -12.81
CA GLU A 46 14.62 -20.49 -11.71
C GLU A 46 14.52 -21.55 -10.59
N LEU A 47 13.30 -21.92 -10.18
CA LEU A 47 13.09 -22.81 -9.04
C LEU A 47 13.27 -24.29 -9.39
N ARG A 48 13.20 -24.66 -10.69
CA ARG A 48 13.08 -26.05 -11.16
C ARG A 48 11.98 -26.82 -10.43
N TYR A 49 10.91 -26.12 -10.05
CA TYR A 49 9.80 -26.67 -9.30
C TYR A 49 8.79 -27.30 -10.27
N GLY A 50 8.59 -28.62 -10.16
CA GLY A 50 7.65 -29.36 -11.00
C GLY A 50 6.20 -29.37 -10.50
N GLY A 51 5.94 -28.74 -9.35
CA GLY A 51 4.60 -28.69 -8.76
C GLY A 51 3.72 -27.57 -9.34
N ARG A 52 2.51 -27.46 -8.79
CA ARG A 52 1.52 -26.46 -9.18
C ARG A 52 1.93 -25.09 -8.64
N ILE A 53 1.94 -24.07 -9.50
CA ILE A 53 2.16 -22.66 -9.14
C ILE A 53 0.88 -21.91 -9.49
N GLU A 54 0.30 -21.24 -8.50
CA GLU A 54 -0.93 -20.45 -8.66
C GLU A 54 -0.66 -19.01 -8.28
N GLY A 55 -1.12 -18.09 -9.12
CA GLY A 55 -1.13 -16.67 -8.80
C GLY A 55 -2.33 -16.36 -7.90
N VAL A 56 -2.09 -15.59 -6.84
CA VAL A 56 -3.15 -15.09 -5.97
C VAL A 56 -3.11 -13.56 -6.03
N LEU A 57 -4.27 -12.93 -6.05
CA LEU A 57 -4.38 -11.48 -6.00
C LEU A 57 -3.87 -10.97 -4.64
N SER A 58 -2.99 -9.97 -4.64
CA SER A 58 -2.32 -9.50 -3.42
C SER A 58 -3.30 -9.08 -2.34
N TYR A 59 -4.35 -8.32 -2.69
CA TYR A 59 -5.37 -7.89 -1.74
C TYR A 59 -6.11 -9.09 -1.12
N ALA A 60 -6.31 -10.16 -1.89
CA ALA A 60 -6.96 -11.36 -1.40
C ALA A 60 -6.06 -12.07 -0.39
N ALA A 61 -4.76 -12.22 -0.71
CA ALA A 61 -3.78 -12.81 0.21
C ALA A 61 -3.71 -12.04 1.55
N PHE A 62 -3.71 -10.70 1.53
CA PHE A 62 -3.75 -9.89 2.74
C PHE A 62 -5.05 -10.09 3.52
N GLY A 63 -6.21 -10.01 2.85
CA GLY A 63 -7.52 -10.22 3.48
C GLY A 63 -7.63 -11.60 4.15
N PHE A 64 -7.24 -12.67 3.45
CA PHE A 64 -7.23 -14.02 4.00
C PHE A 64 -6.26 -14.16 5.17
N GLY A 65 -5.02 -13.69 5.02
CA GLY A 65 -4.00 -13.80 6.06
C GLY A 65 -4.42 -13.10 7.36
N SER A 66 -4.95 -11.89 7.25
CA SER A 66 -5.45 -11.13 8.40
C SER A 66 -6.68 -11.78 9.02
N TYR A 67 -7.63 -12.26 8.23
CA TYR A 67 -8.83 -12.93 8.74
C TYR A 67 -8.52 -14.24 9.46
N PHE A 68 -7.78 -15.16 8.83
CA PHE A 68 -7.43 -16.44 9.45
C PHE A 68 -6.51 -16.27 10.67
N GLY A 69 -5.72 -15.19 10.73
CA GLY A 69 -4.93 -14.82 11.90
C GLY A 69 -5.73 -14.13 13.02
N SER A 70 -6.95 -13.65 12.74
CA SER A 70 -7.73 -12.83 13.67
C SER A 70 -8.49 -13.62 14.75
N LEU A 71 -8.60 -14.94 14.59
CA LEU A 71 -9.35 -15.84 15.49
C LEU A 71 -10.87 -15.54 15.59
N PHE A 72 -11.44 -14.79 14.65
CA PHE A 72 -12.89 -14.56 14.54
C PHE A 72 -13.55 -15.51 13.53
N ASP A 73 -14.77 -15.96 13.85
CA ASP A 73 -15.59 -16.80 12.95
C ASP A 73 -16.22 -16.01 11.79
N GLU A 74 -16.35 -14.69 11.96
CA GLU A 74 -16.91 -13.75 10.98
C GLU A 74 -16.26 -12.37 11.16
N ALA A 75 -15.85 -11.72 10.07
CA ALA A 75 -15.19 -10.41 10.10
C ALA A 75 -15.51 -9.56 8.87
N ALA A 76 -15.58 -8.24 9.05
CA ALA A 76 -15.46 -7.31 7.94
C ALA A 76 -13.97 -7.14 7.57
N LEU A 77 -13.67 -7.12 6.28
CA LEU A 77 -12.32 -6.97 5.76
C LEU A 77 -12.16 -5.60 5.12
N VAL A 78 -11.09 -4.89 5.48
CA VAL A 78 -10.64 -3.70 4.77
C VAL A 78 -9.14 -3.85 4.51
N VAL A 79 -8.79 -3.94 3.23
CA VAL A 79 -7.41 -4.04 2.77
C VAL A 79 -7.06 -2.71 2.11
N VAL A 80 -6.01 -2.05 2.59
CA VAL A 80 -5.50 -0.80 2.01
C VAL A 80 -4.03 -1.00 1.68
N ASP A 81 -3.68 -0.81 0.41
CA ASP A 81 -2.33 -1.02 -0.12
C ASP A 81 -1.89 0.14 -1.03
N GLY A 82 -0.60 0.45 -0.94
CA GLY A 82 0.09 1.43 -1.80
C GLY A 82 0.73 0.80 -3.03
N ALA A 83 0.90 -0.53 -3.07
CA ALA A 83 1.40 -1.23 -4.25
C ALA A 83 0.33 -1.21 -5.34
N ALA A 84 0.60 -0.42 -6.39
CA ALA A 84 -0.29 -0.18 -7.52
C ALA A 84 -0.52 -1.45 -8.36
N GLY A 85 -1.39 -2.33 -7.87
CA GLY A 85 -2.19 -3.21 -8.71
C GLY A 85 -3.38 -2.45 -9.31
N GLU A 86 -4.37 -3.21 -9.77
CA GLU A 86 -5.65 -2.66 -10.26
C GLU A 86 -6.44 -1.93 -9.16
N TYR A 87 -6.35 -2.45 -7.92
CA TYR A 87 -7.09 -1.95 -6.76
C TYR A 87 -6.14 -1.56 -5.62
N CYS A 88 -6.42 -0.41 -4.99
CA CYS A 88 -5.66 0.11 -3.86
C CYS A 88 -6.38 -0.09 -2.52
N THR A 89 -7.71 -0.14 -2.53
CA THR A 89 -8.51 -0.46 -1.35
C THR A 89 -9.54 -1.50 -1.73
N VAL A 90 -9.73 -2.53 -0.89
CA VAL A 90 -10.77 -3.55 -1.07
C VAL A 90 -11.50 -3.75 0.24
N ILE A 91 -12.84 -3.73 0.17
CA ILE A 91 -13.73 -3.95 1.30
C ILE A 91 -14.50 -5.25 1.07
N GLY A 92 -14.57 -6.08 2.09
CA GLY A 92 -15.25 -7.37 2.02
C GLY A 92 -15.75 -7.87 3.36
N CYS A 93 -16.20 -9.11 3.37
CA CYS A 93 -16.52 -9.85 4.57
C CYS A 93 -16.03 -11.29 4.45
N ALA A 94 -15.79 -11.91 5.61
CA ALA A 94 -15.33 -13.28 5.73
C ALA A 94 -16.15 -14.01 6.79
N LYS A 95 -16.47 -15.28 6.53
CA LYS A 95 -17.12 -16.20 7.47
C LYS A 95 -16.72 -17.63 7.19
N GLY A 96 -16.11 -18.31 8.17
CA GLY A 96 -15.54 -19.64 7.95
C GLY A 96 -14.50 -19.63 6.82
N LEU A 97 -14.79 -20.30 5.70
CA LEU A 97 -13.94 -20.30 4.50
C LEU A 97 -14.48 -19.40 3.38
N ASP A 98 -15.66 -18.81 3.58
CA ASP A 98 -16.31 -17.95 2.60
C ASP A 98 -15.81 -16.52 2.77
N VAL A 99 -15.17 -15.99 1.73
CA VAL A 99 -14.72 -14.59 1.67
C VAL A 99 -15.31 -13.94 0.43
N SER A 100 -15.94 -12.79 0.63
CA SER A 100 -16.57 -12.00 -0.42
C SER A 100 -16.02 -10.58 -0.42
N PHE A 101 -15.50 -10.15 -1.56
CA PHE A 101 -15.12 -8.75 -1.78
C PHE A 101 -16.31 -8.00 -2.37
N LEU A 102 -16.73 -6.94 -1.69
CA LEU A 102 -17.97 -6.22 -1.97
C LEU A 102 -17.72 -4.92 -2.71
N ARG A 103 -16.59 -4.27 -2.42
CA ARG A 103 -16.20 -2.99 -3.04
C ARG A 103 -14.71 -2.95 -3.24
N ALA A 104 -14.29 -2.20 -4.23
CA ALA A 104 -12.89 -1.89 -4.44
C ALA A 104 -12.75 -0.47 -4.95
N ILE A 105 -11.63 0.16 -4.61
CA ILE A 105 -11.21 1.46 -5.13
C ILE A 105 -9.99 1.20 -5.98
N GLY A 106 -10.04 1.67 -7.21
CA GLY A 106 -9.00 1.46 -8.22
C GLY A 106 -7.80 2.38 -8.01
N SER A 107 -6.71 2.07 -8.68
CA SER A 107 -5.68 3.08 -8.96
C SER A 107 -6.27 4.14 -9.92
N PRO A 108 -5.94 5.44 -9.78
CA PRO A 108 -4.86 6.02 -8.98
C PRO A 108 -5.27 6.48 -7.56
N ASP A 109 -6.51 6.25 -7.12
CA ASP A 109 -7.07 6.76 -5.87
C ASP A 109 -6.58 6.01 -4.61
N SER A 110 -5.27 5.86 -4.41
CA SER A 110 -4.71 5.15 -3.25
C SER A 110 -4.44 6.08 -2.07
N ILE A 111 -5.18 5.91 -0.98
CA ILE A 111 -4.92 6.67 0.26
C ILE A 111 -3.57 6.31 0.90
N ALA A 112 -3.07 5.09 0.69
CA ALA A 112 -1.73 4.70 1.12
C ALA A 112 -0.65 5.44 0.31
N VAL A 113 -0.88 5.66 -0.98
CA VAL A 113 0.00 6.47 -1.83
C VAL A 113 -0.05 7.94 -1.42
N LEU A 114 -1.24 8.49 -1.13
CA LEU A 114 -1.37 9.84 -0.55
C LEU A 114 -0.55 9.95 0.74
N TYR A 115 -0.71 9.00 1.66
CA TYR A 115 0.04 9.00 2.92
C TYR A 115 1.56 8.95 2.69
N ARG A 116 2.03 8.14 1.74
CA ARG A 116 3.44 8.08 1.34
C ARG A 116 3.93 9.40 0.74
N ALA A 117 3.13 10.05 -0.10
CA ALA A 117 3.45 11.35 -0.69
C ALA A 117 3.58 12.44 0.39
N VAL A 118 2.73 12.41 1.42
CA VAL A 118 2.83 13.28 2.60
C VAL A 118 4.10 12.99 3.41
N CYS A 119 4.46 11.72 3.61
CA CYS A 119 5.69 11.36 4.30
C CYS A 119 6.91 11.92 3.56
N ASP A 120 6.97 11.74 2.24
CA ASP A 120 8.04 12.30 1.41
C ASP A 120 8.07 13.83 1.44
N TYR A 121 6.89 14.48 1.46
CA TYR A 121 6.77 15.93 1.59
C TYR A 121 7.37 16.48 2.88
N LEU A 122 7.19 15.72 3.97
CA LEU A 122 7.76 16.00 5.29
C LEU A 122 9.25 15.65 5.40
N GLY A 123 9.87 15.09 4.35
CA GLY A 123 11.27 14.68 4.33
C GLY A 123 11.51 13.25 4.86
N PHE A 124 10.45 12.48 5.12
CA PHE A 124 10.51 11.06 5.49
C PHE A 124 10.52 10.19 4.21
N CYS A 125 11.68 10.14 3.56
CA CYS A 125 11.84 9.56 2.22
C CYS A 125 12.26 8.07 2.21
N ASP A 126 12.60 7.49 3.37
CA ASP A 126 13.11 6.13 3.47
C ASP A 126 11.95 5.14 3.70
N GLU A 127 12.03 3.94 3.10
CA GLU A 127 11.02 2.91 3.34
C GLU A 127 10.97 2.53 4.83
N GLY A 128 9.76 2.49 5.37
CA GLY A 128 9.50 2.31 6.79
C GLY A 128 9.45 3.63 7.56
N SER A 129 9.90 4.77 7.04
CA SER A 129 9.82 6.02 7.81
C SER A 129 8.38 6.52 8.05
N GLU A 130 7.38 5.91 7.40
CA GLU A 130 5.96 6.21 7.56
C GLU A 130 5.45 5.99 8.99
N TYR A 131 6.03 5.05 9.75
CA TYR A 131 5.66 4.86 11.16
C TYR A 131 6.10 6.05 12.04
N LYS A 132 7.14 6.79 11.64
CA LYS A 132 7.59 7.99 12.37
C LYS A 132 6.55 9.09 12.24
N VAL A 133 6.06 9.32 11.03
CA VAL A 133 4.97 10.28 10.77
C VAL A 133 3.69 9.86 11.51
N MET A 134 3.38 8.55 11.53
CA MET A 134 2.26 8.02 12.30
C MET A 134 2.41 8.31 13.79
N GLY A 135 3.60 8.08 14.37
CA GLY A 135 3.89 8.40 15.77
C GLY A 135 3.82 9.90 16.07
N LEU A 136 4.32 10.74 15.16
CA LEU A 136 4.28 12.20 15.28
C LEU A 136 2.85 12.76 15.20
N SER A 137 1.95 12.09 14.49
CA SER A 137 0.56 12.52 14.35
C SER A 137 -0.16 12.69 15.70
N ALA A 138 0.24 11.94 16.73
CA ALA A 138 -0.32 12.03 18.08
C ALA A 138 0.03 13.36 18.79
N TYR A 139 1.08 14.06 18.36
CA TYR A 139 1.49 15.35 18.91
C TYR A 139 0.96 16.55 18.11
N GLY A 140 0.40 16.29 16.92
CA GLY A 140 -0.09 17.33 16.02
C GLY A 140 -1.46 17.88 16.40
N ARG A 141 -1.88 18.91 15.64
CA ARG A 141 -3.27 19.36 15.61
C ARG A 141 -3.79 19.22 14.17
N PRO A 142 -5.06 18.83 13.96
CA PRO A 142 -5.62 18.59 12.63
C PRO A 142 -5.99 19.91 11.91
N VAL A 143 -5.04 20.83 11.78
CA VAL A 143 -5.28 22.18 11.23
C VAL A 143 -5.57 22.17 9.74
N PHE A 144 -5.18 21.11 9.03
CA PHE A 144 -5.38 20.93 7.59
C PHE A 144 -6.47 19.89 7.26
N TYR A 145 -7.34 19.57 8.21
CA TYR A 145 -8.35 18.52 8.01
C TYR A 145 -9.26 18.80 6.80
N ASP A 146 -9.80 20.02 6.71
CA ASP A 146 -10.68 20.42 5.61
C ASP A 146 -9.93 20.49 4.27
N ASP A 147 -8.67 20.91 4.28
CA ASP A 147 -7.81 20.91 3.10
C ASP A 147 -7.62 19.48 2.56
N PHE A 148 -7.36 18.51 3.45
CA PHE A 148 -7.25 17.10 3.06
C PHE A 148 -8.57 16.50 2.58
N LEU A 149 -9.74 16.94 3.07
CA LEU A 149 -11.04 16.58 2.49
C LEU A 149 -11.23 17.15 1.07
N GLY A 150 -10.58 18.28 0.76
CA GLY A 150 -10.50 18.81 -0.60
C GLY A 150 -9.57 18.02 -1.51
N VAL A 151 -8.50 17.43 -0.96
CA VAL A 151 -7.56 16.56 -1.69
C VAL A 151 -8.17 15.17 -1.92
N ALA A 152 -8.87 14.63 -0.91
CA ALA A 152 -9.52 13.33 -0.94
C ALA A 152 -11.02 13.51 -0.68
N GLY A 153 -11.81 13.53 -1.76
CA GLY A 153 -13.26 13.57 -1.66
C GLY A 153 -13.79 12.24 -1.12
N VAL A 154 -14.46 12.27 0.03
CA VAL A 154 -15.01 11.08 0.69
C VAL A 154 -16.54 11.08 0.57
N SER A 155 -17.11 9.93 0.22
CA SER A 155 -18.55 9.65 0.33
C SER A 155 -18.79 8.46 1.28
N ASP A 156 -20.06 8.12 1.50
CA ASP A 156 -20.42 6.97 2.34
C ASP A 156 -19.95 5.63 1.73
N GLU A 157 -19.69 5.60 0.42
CA GLU A 157 -19.39 4.39 -0.34
C GLU A 157 -17.94 4.28 -0.82
N ALA A 158 -17.24 5.41 -0.98
CA ALA A 158 -15.93 5.46 -1.60
C ALA A 158 -15.16 6.73 -1.23
N TYR A 159 -13.92 6.80 -1.70
CA TYR A 159 -13.17 8.05 -1.75
C TYR A 159 -12.49 8.18 -3.13
N ALA A 160 -12.22 9.41 -3.54
CA ALA A 160 -11.50 9.74 -4.77
C ALA A 160 -10.49 10.85 -4.50
N LEU A 161 -9.30 10.73 -5.07
CA LEU A 161 -8.23 11.70 -4.93
C LEU A 161 -8.31 12.71 -6.08
N ASP A 162 -8.17 14.01 -5.78
CA ASP A 162 -7.93 15.01 -6.80
C ASP A 162 -6.48 14.86 -7.30
N MET A 163 -6.35 14.19 -8.44
CA MET A 163 -5.04 13.88 -9.03
C MET A 163 -4.22 15.10 -9.42
N SER A 164 -4.80 16.31 -9.47
CA SER A 164 -4.03 17.55 -9.72
C SER A 164 -3.11 17.96 -8.56
N PHE A 165 -3.26 17.33 -7.39
CA PHE A 165 -2.35 17.49 -6.25
C PHE A 165 -1.11 16.58 -6.30
N PHE A 166 -0.98 15.75 -7.34
CA PHE A 166 0.09 14.77 -7.45
C PHE A 166 0.76 14.79 -8.82
N ASP A 167 2.04 14.46 -8.84
CA ASP A 167 2.84 14.22 -10.02
C ASP A 167 3.40 12.79 -10.00
N PHE A 168 3.84 12.32 -11.17
CA PHE A 168 4.47 11.01 -11.32
C PHE A 168 5.90 11.18 -11.82
N VAL A 169 6.87 11.00 -10.93
CA VAL A 169 8.30 11.19 -11.21
C VAL A 169 9.03 9.89 -10.93
N ASP A 170 9.78 9.38 -11.92
CA ASP A 170 10.57 8.15 -11.82
C ASP A 170 9.80 6.93 -11.28
N GLY A 171 8.54 6.77 -11.70
CA GLY A 171 7.71 5.66 -11.25
C GLY A 171 7.08 5.86 -9.87
N ARG A 172 7.18 7.05 -9.28
CA ARG A 172 6.70 7.36 -7.92
C ARG A 172 5.70 8.50 -7.95
N PHE A 173 4.65 8.36 -7.15
CA PHE A 173 3.75 9.45 -6.82
C PHE A 173 4.46 10.41 -5.87
N VAL A 174 4.50 11.67 -6.28
CA VAL A 174 5.00 12.79 -5.48
C VAL A 174 3.92 13.87 -5.44
N VAL A 175 3.98 14.77 -4.47
CA VAL A 175 3.05 15.90 -4.42
C VAL A 175 3.41 16.95 -5.49
N SER A 176 2.40 17.65 -6.02
CA SER A 176 2.58 18.70 -7.02
C SER A 176 2.80 20.08 -6.39
N ASP A 177 3.13 21.08 -7.22
CA ASP A 177 3.20 22.48 -6.78
C ASP A 177 1.86 22.99 -6.23
N LYS A 178 0.73 22.46 -6.73
CA LYS A 178 -0.61 22.77 -6.20
C LYS A 178 -0.73 22.34 -4.74
N PHE A 179 -0.21 21.16 -4.42
CA PHE A 179 -0.13 20.68 -3.03
C PHE A 179 0.77 21.60 -2.22
N ALA A 180 1.96 21.93 -2.72
CA ALA A 180 2.88 22.82 -2.01
C ALA A 180 2.30 24.22 -1.73
N GLY A 181 1.42 24.73 -2.60
CA GLY A 181 0.72 26.00 -2.38
C GLY A 181 -0.39 25.94 -1.33
N LEU A 182 -0.90 24.75 -1.00
CA LEU A 182 -1.93 24.55 0.02
C LEU A 182 -1.33 24.34 1.42
N PHE A 183 -0.13 23.78 1.49
CA PHE A 183 0.57 23.44 2.73
C PHE A 183 1.83 24.30 2.94
N TRP A 184 2.62 24.03 3.99
CA TRP A 184 3.92 24.69 4.23
C TRP A 184 4.97 24.23 3.22
N GLU A 185 6.11 24.90 3.05
CA GLU A 185 7.15 24.50 2.08
C GLU A 185 7.66 23.05 2.28
N ARG A 186 7.86 22.33 1.17
CA ARG A 186 8.43 20.97 1.16
C ARG A 186 9.77 20.93 1.88
N ARG A 187 9.95 19.97 2.79
CA ARG A 187 11.26 19.74 3.42
C ARG A 187 12.23 19.10 2.44
N ARG A 188 13.50 19.52 2.49
CA ARG A 188 14.55 18.92 1.68
C ARG A 188 14.96 17.58 2.27
N ARG A 189 15.20 16.59 1.41
CA ARG A 189 15.70 15.28 1.82
C ARG A 189 17.05 15.43 2.54
N GLY A 190 17.15 14.90 3.75
CA GLY A 190 18.38 14.93 4.56
C GLY A 190 18.64 16.25 5.29
N GLU A 191 17.68 17.17 5.30
CA GLU A 191 17.75 18.35 6.17
C GLU A 191 17.55 17.94 7.64
N ASP A 192 18.41 18.46 8.53
CA ASP A 192 18.27 18.20 9.97
C ASP A 192 16.91 18.67 10.47
N TYR A 193 16.27 17.89 11.34
CA TYR A 193 15.04 18.29 12.02
C TYR A 193 15.38 19.44 12.96
N ALA A 194 15.21 20.68 12.52
CA ALA A 194 15.41 21.85 13.36
C ALA A 194 14.43 21.80 14.55
N GLU A 195 14.90 22.18 15.74
CA GLU A 195 14.01 22.46 16.86
C GLU A 195 13.10 23.64 16.47
N ALA A 196 11.79 23.45 16.64
CA ALA A 196 10.77 24.45 16.36
C ALA A 196 10.68 25.51 17.47
#